data_AF-A0A522VXG4-F1
#
_entry.id   AF-A0A522VXG4-F1
#
_cell.length_a   1.000
_cell.length_b   1.000
_cell.length_c   1.000
_cell.angle_alpha   90.00
_cell.angle_beta   90.00
_cell.angle_gamma   90.00
#
_symmetry.space_group_name_H-M   'P 1'
#
loop_
_entity.id
_entity.type
_entity.pdbx_description
1 polymer ?
#
loop_
_entity_poly.entity_id
_entity_poly.type
_entity_poly.pdbx_seq_one_letter_code
_entity_poly.pdbx_strand_id
1 'polypeptide(L)'
;SLQVGPAANGQLVGVTDLSPRLDDFADTAAALAALDLVIAVDTAVLHLAGALGRPAWALLPFAPDWRWLRHRDDSPWYPSLRLFRQERRQDWETVIGRVTAELCRFIGGWTASG
;
A
#
# COMPACT_ATOMS: atom_id res chain seq x y z
N SER A 1 -8.94 15.33 -9.97
CA SER A 1 -7.53 14.93 -9.79
C SER A 1 -6.77 15.23 -11.08
N LEU A 2 -5.64 15.94 -11.03
CA LEU A 2 -4.90 16.44 -12.22
C LEU A 2 -3.96 15.41 -12.86
N GLN A 3 -3.91 14.17 -12.36
CA GLN A 3 -3.07 13.10 -12.88
C GLN A 3 -3.86 11.80 -13.03
N VAL A 4 -4.90 11.82 -13.85
CA VAL A 4 -5.42 10.59 -14.43
C VAL A 4 -5.04 10.62 -15.90
N GLY A 5 -3.92 9.98 -16.23
CA GLY A 5 -3.63 9.66 -17.63
C GLY A 5 -4.68 8.68 -18.17
N PRO A 6 -4.65 8.36 -19.48
CA PRO A 6 -5.48 7.29 -20.01
C PRO A 6 -5.29 6.03 -19.14
N ALA A 7 -6.40 5.39 -18.74
CA ALA A 7 -6.31 4.11 -18.07
C ALA A 7 -5.48 3.15 -18.94
N ALA A 8 -4.57 2.40 -18.34
CA ALA A 8 -3.91 1.31 -19.05
C ALA A 8 -5.01 0.32 -19.47
N ASN A 9 -5.26 0.20 -20.78
CA ASN A 9 -6.37 -0.57 -21.36
C ASN A 9 -6.17 -2.11 -21.27
N GLY A 10 -5.54 -2.61 -20.21
CA GLY A 10 -5.35 -4.04 -19.99
C GLY A 10 -6.20 -4.52 -18.83
N GLN A 11 -7.13 -5.44 -19.08
CA GLN A 11 -7.65 -6.27 -17.99
C GLN A 11 -6.52 -7.17 -17.51
N LEU A 12 -5.96 -6.84 -16.34
CA LEU A 12 -5.02 -7.71 -15.66
C LEU A 12 -5.81 -8.82 -14.96
N VAL A 13 -5.47 -10.07 -15.22
CA VAL A 13 -6.10 -11.22 -14.56
C VAL A 13 -5.86 -11.12 -13.05
N GLY A 14 -6.93 -11.23 -12.26
CA GLY A 14 -6.86 -11.13 -10.80
C GLY A 14 -6.80 -9.70 -10.26
N VAL A 15 -6.93 -8.68 -11.10
CA VAL A 15 -7.04 -7.27 -10.67
C VAL A 15 -8.47 -6.79 -10.88
N THR A 16 -9.09 -6.25 -9.83
CA THR A 16 -10.40 -5.59 -9.91
C THR A 16 -10.20 -4.08 -9.87
N ASP A 17 -10.62 -3.38 -10.93
CA ASP A 17 -10.63 -1.92 -10.95
C ASP A 17 -11.81 -1.40 -10.13
N LEU A 18 -11.50 -0.80 -8.99
CA LEU A 18 -12.49 -0.17 -8.11
C LEU A 18 -12.80 1.28 -8.50
N SER A 19 -12.02 1.91 -9.39
CA SER A 19 -12.16 3.33 -9.73
C SER A 19 -13.59 3.76 -10.09
N PRO A 20 -14.40 2.96 -10.83
CA PRO A 20 -15.78 3.31 -11.13
C PRO A 20 -16.72 3.41 -9.91
N ARG A 21 -16.27 2.97 -8.73
CA ARG A 21 -17.02 2.98 -7.46
C ARG A 21 -16.48 3.96 -6.43
N LEU A 22 -15.47 4.76 -6.78
CA LEU A 22 -14.79 5.68 -5.87
C LEU A 22 -14.98 7.11 -6.34
N ASP A 23 -16.01 7.80 -5.84
CA ASP A 23 -16.25 9.21 -6.18
C ASP A 23 -15.53 10.16 -5.20
N ASP A 24 -15.52 9.79 -3.92
CA ASP A 24 -14.87 10.58 -2.88
C ASP A 24 -13.99 9.75 -1.91
N PHE A 25 -13.46 10.41 -0.88
CA PHE A 25 -12.63 9.78 0.13
C PHE A 25 -13.41 8.86 1.07
N ALA A 26 -14.72 9.05 1.23
CA ALA A 26 -15.56 8.16 2.03
C ALA A 26 -15.76 6.83 1.30
N ASP A 27 -15.97 6.83 -0.02
CA ASP A 27 -16.00 5.61 -0.83
C ASP A 27 -14.67 4.87 -0.76
N THR A 28 -13.57 5.61 -0.85
CA THR A 28 -12.22 5.02 -0.71
C THR A 28 -12.06 4.41 0.68
N ALA A 29 -12.48 5.09 1.74
CA ALA A 29 -12.42 4.57 3.10
C ALA A 29 -13.26 3.29 3.28
N ALA A 30 -14.46 3.25 2.69
CA ALA A 30 -15.33 2.09 2.71
C ALA A 30 -14.70 0.89 1.99
N ALA A 31 -14.06 1.11 0.84
CA ALA A 31 -13.31 0.07 0.16
C ALA A 31 -12.13 -0.44 1.01
N LEU A 32 -11.34 0.46 1.60
CA LEU A 32 -10.22 0.10 2.48
C LEU A 32 -10.66 -0.68 3.74
N ALA A 33 -11.85 -0.43 4.24
CA ALA A 33 -12.41 -1.17 5.37
C ALA A 33 -12.69 -2.65 5.04
N ALA A 34 -12.97 -2.96 3.77
CA ALA A 34 -13.24 -4.31 3.29
C ALA A 34 -11.97 -5.10 2.87
N LEU A 35 -10.80 -4.48 2.85
CA LEU A 35 -9.54 -5.12 2.45
C LEU A 35 -8.77 -5.63 3.67
N ASP A 36 -8.26 -6.87 3.64
CA ASP A 36 -7.40 -7.42 4.71
C ASP A 36 -6.04 -6.70 4.84
N LEU A 37 -5.50 -6.23 3.71
CA LEU A 37 -4.19 -5.60 3.61
C LEU A 37 -4.14 -4.61 2.46
N VAL A 38 -3.51 -3.47 2.67
CA VAL A 38 -3.24 -2.45 1.64
C VAL A 38 -1.74 -2.41 1.36
N ILE A 39 -1.32 -2.56 0.10
CA ILE A 39 0.09 -2.42 -0.30
C ILE A 39 0.15 -1.29 -1.32
N ALA A 40 0.86 -0.21 -0.99
CA ALA A 40 0.90 0.98 -1.84
C ALA A 40 2.22 1.76 -1.70
N VAL A 41 2.47 2.64 -2.66
CA VAL A 41 3.50 3.69 -2.54
C VAL A 41 2.92 4.90 -1.79
N ASP A 42 3.76 5.89 -1.49
CA ASP A 42 3.38 7.13 -0.82
C ASP A 42 2.29 7.91 -1.59
N THR A 43 1.04 7.72 -1.16
CA THR A 43 -0.17 8.23 -1.81
C THR A 43 -1.23 8.56 -0.76
N ALA A 44 -2.26 9.32 -1.18
CA ALA A 44 -3.42 9.61 -0.33
C ALA A 44 -4.12 8.33 0.17
N VAL A 45 -4.16 7.26 -0.63
CA VAL A 45 -4.78 5.98 -0.25
C VAL A 45 -4.00 5.30 0.89
N LEU A 46 -2.67 5.27 0.80
CA LEU A 46 -1.82 4.73 1.87
C LEU A 46 -2.00 5.49 3.18
N HIS A 47 -2.04 6.82 3.10
CA HIS A 47 -2.28 7.67 4.27
C HIS A 47 -3.67 7.48 4.88
N LEU A 48 -4.71 7.34 4.05
CA LEU A 48 -6.06 7.05 4.52
C LEU A 48 -6.12 5.68 5.21
N ALA A 49 -5.50 4.65 4.64
CA ALA A 49 -5.42 3.33 5.26
C ALA A 49 -4.77 3.41 6.65
N GLY A 50 -3.66 4.15 6.78
CA GLY A 50 -2.99 4.40 8.05
C GLY A 50 -3.85 5.17 9.06
N ALA A 51 -4.57 6.19 8.61
CA ALA A 51 -5.46 6.98 9.46
C ALA A 51 -6.66 6.15 9.98
N LEU A 52 -7.13 5.18 9.19
CA LEU A 52 -8.19 4.24 9.56
C LEU A 52 -7.69 3.05 10.40
N GLY A 53 -6.38 2.98 10.69
CA GLY A 53 -5.79 1.85 11.41
C GLY A 53 -5.83 0.52 10.65
N ARG A 54 -6.03 0.55 9.33
CA ARG A 54 -6.02 -0.66 8.50
C ARG A 54 -4.58 -1.18 8.36
N PRO A 55 -4.37 -2.52 8.33
CA PRO A 55 -3.07 -3.08 7.99
C PRO A 55 -2.61 -2.58 6.63
N ALA A 56 -1.44 -1.95 6.58
CA ALA A 56 -0.94 -1.34 5.35
C ALA A 56 0.59 -1.43 5.23
N TRP A 57 1.09 -1.68 4.02
CA TRP A 57 2.51 -1.72 3.70
C TRP A 57 2.87 -0.61 2.72
N ALA A 58 3.87 0.20 3.08
CA ALA A 58 4.37 1.29 2.27
C ALA A 58 5.64 0.88 1.52
N LEU A 59 5.64 1.03 0.20
CA LEU A 59 6.82 0.85 -0.64
C LEU A 59 7.47 2.22 -0.88
N LEU A 60 8.65 2.42 -0.28
CA LEU A 60 9.33 3.71 -0.24
C LEU A 60 10.57 3.72 -1.15
N PRO A 61 10.78 4.79 -1.94
CA PRO A 61 11.96 4.94 -2.79
C PRO A 61 13.22 5.16 -1.95
N PHE A 62 14.39 5.11 -2.59
CA PHE A 62 15.70 5.27 -1.93
C PHE A 62 15.83 6.58 -1.15
N ALA A 63 15.23 7.66 -1.66
CA ALA A 63 15.19 8.96 -1.01
C ALA A 63 13.73 9.32 -0.69
N PRO A 64 13.15 8.81 0.41
CA PRO A 64 11.78 9.10 0.78
C PRO A 64 11.65 10.50 1.43
N ASP A 65 10.42 11.01 1.52
CA ASP A 65 10.11 12.20 2.31
C ASP A 65 10.50 12.02 3.78
N TRP A 66 10.82 13.13 4.46
CA TRP A 66 11.29 13.16 5.85
C TRP A 66 10.34 12.47 6.83
N ARG A 67 9.03 12.48 6.56
CA ARG A 67 8.00 11.87 7.42
C ARG A 67 8.19 10.38 7.60
N TRP A 68 8.84 9.73 6.65
CA TRP A 68 9.07 8.29 6.72
C TRP A 68 10.26 7.93 7.60
N LEU A 69 11.05 8.89 8.08
CA LEU A 69 12.26 8.67 8.87
C LEU A 69 13.26 7.72 8.19
N ARG A 70 14.36 7.42 8.88
CA ARG A 70 15.40 6.48 8.43
C ARG A 70 15.61 5.38 9.47
N HIS A 71 16.18 4.26 9.02
CA HIS A 71 16.62 3.14 9.87
C HIS A 71 15.51 2.51 10.74
N ARG A 72 14.29 2.45 10.20
CA ARG A 72 13.14 1.82 10.86
C ARG A 72 12.13 1.34 9.84
N ASP A 73 11.36 0.32 10.19
CA ASP A 73 10.37 -0.30 9.30
C ASP A 73 8.92 -0.07 9.77
N ASP A 74 8.72 0.80 10.75
CA ASP A 74 7.44 1.22 11.32
C ASP A 74 7.20 2.74 11.14
N SER A 75 5.95 3.17 11.32
CA SER A 75 5.56 4.59 11.24
C SER A 75 5.02 5.11 12.59
N PRO A 76 5.72 6.07 13.23
CA PRO A 76 5.21 6.83 14.38
C PRO A 76 3.85 7.51 14.17
N TRP A 77 3.48 7.80 12.92
CA TRP A 77 2.23 8.48 12.56
C TRP A 77 1.09 7.49 12.36
N TYR A 78 1.41 6.28 11.92
CA TYR A 78 0.44 5.24 11.58
C TYR A 78 0.93 3.90 12.11
N PRO A 79 0.55 3.51 13.34
CA PRO A 79 1.03 2.27 13.96
C PRO A 79 0.68 1.00 13.18
N SER A 80 -0.34 1.04 12.31
CA SER A 80 -0.73 -0.09 11.45
C SER A 80 0.14 -0.24 10.19
N LEU A 81 1.06 0.70 9.92
CA LEU A 81 1.91 0.66 8.75
C LEU A 81 3.22 -0.11 8.99
N ARG A 82 3.61 -0.90 7.99
CA ARG A 82 4.97 -1.43 7.83
C ARG A 82 5.62 -0.84 6.59
N LEU A 83 6.91 -0.54 6.67
CA LEU A 83 7.65 0.18 5.65
C LEU A 83 8.65 -0.75 4.97
N PHE A 84 8.66 -0.75 3.64
CA PHE A 84 9.61 -1.48 2.79
C PHE A 84 10.35 -0.46 1.93
N ARG A 85 11.68 -0.41 2.03
CA ARG A 85 12.47 0.71 1.49
C ARG A 85 13.53 0.23 0.52
N GLN A 86 13.74 0.95 -0.55
CA GLN A 86 14.92 0.73 -1.39
C GLN A 86 16.19 1.07 -0.61
N GLU A 87 17.15 0.15 -0.60
CA GLU A 87 18.49 0.38 -0.03
C GLU A 87 19.44 1.03 -1.06
N ARG A 88 19.13 0.85 -2.35
CA ARG A 88 19.85 1.45 -3.46
C ARG A 88 18.86 2.03 -4.46
N ARG A 89 19.23 3.15 -5.09
CA ARG A 89 18.38 3.77 -6.11
C ARG A 89 18.07 2.76 -7.24
N GLN A 90 16.80 2.70 -7.65
CA GLN A 90 16.27 1.78 -8.68
C GLN A 90 16.23 0.29 -8.29
N ASP A 91 16.65 -0.10 -7.09
CA ASP A 91 16.56 -1.48 -6.62
C ASP A 91 15.15 -1.80 -6.10
N TRP A 92 14.18 -1.82 -7.01
CA TRP A 92 12.81 -2.23 -6.71
C TRP A 92 12.66 -3.75 -6.61
N GLU A 93 13.51 -4.51 -7.29
CA GLU A 93 13.49 -5.98 -7.24
C GLU A 93 13.66 -6.49 -5.81
N THR A 94 14.63 -5.95 -5.05
CA THR A 94 14.84 -6.30 -3.64
C THR A 94 13.67 -5.89 -2.75
N VAL A 95 13.01 -4.76 -3.05
CA VAL A 95 11.80 -4.33 -2.32
C VAL A 95 10.65 -5.30 -2.58
N ILE A 96 10.37 -5.60 -3.84
CA ILE A 96 9.30 -6.52 -4.25
C ILE A 96 9.56 -7.92 -3.68
N GLY A 97 10.78 -8.44 -3.75
CA GLY A 97 11.12 -9.74 -3.17
C GLY A 97 10.81 -9.82 -1.66
N ARG A 98 11.12 -8.76 -0.90
CA ARG A 98 10.79 -8.67 0.53
C ARG A 98 9.28 -8.58 0.78
N VAL A 99 8.56 -7.80 -0.02
CA VAL A 99 7.09 -7.68 0.05
C VAL A 99 6.44 -9.03 -0.26
N THR A 100 6.86 -9.72 -1.31
CA THR A 100 6.34 -11.05 -1.69
C THR A 100 6.59 -12.07 -0.59
N ALA A 101 7.81 -12.16 -0.06
CA ALA A 101 8.14 -13.08 1.02
C ALA A 101 7.27 -12.83 2.26
N GLU A 102 7.03 -11.56 2.59
CA GLU A 102 6.17 -11.21 3.71
C GLU A 102 4.70 -11.49 3.43
N LEU A 103 4.22 -11.24 2.21
CA LEU A 103 2.85 -11.53 1.81
C LEU A 103 2.55 -13.03 1.91
N CYS A 104 3.49 -13.88 1.50
CA CYS A 104 3.36 -15.32 1.68
C CYS A 104 3.22 -15.71 3.16
N ARG A 105 3.95 -15.05 4.07
CA ARG A 105 3.80 -15.27 5.53
C ARG A 105 2.45 -14.78 6.04
N PHE A 106 2.04 -13.59 5.62
CA PHE A 106 0.76 -12.99 5.99
C PHE A 106 -0.41 -13.91 5.59
N ILE A 107 -0.42 -14.39 4.35
CA ILE A 107 -1.43 -15.32 3.84
C ILE A 107 -1.35 -16.69 4.54
N GLY A 108 -0.14 -17.19 4.82
CA GLY A 108 0.04 -18.47 5.53
C GLY A 108 -0.53 -18.48 6.94
N GLY A 109 -0.65 -17.31 7.59
CA GLY A 109 -1.33 -17.12 8.87
C GLY A 109 -2.73 -16.52 8.75
N TRP A 110 -3.23 -16.27 7.54
CA TRP A 110 -4.50 -15.62 7.33
C TRP A 110 -5.65 -16.58 7.63
N THR A 111 -6.46 -16.21 8.62
CA THR A 111 -7.79 -16.76 8.83
C THR A 111 -8.78 -15.68 8.45
N ALA A 112 -9.74 -15.99 7.57
CA ALA A 112 -10.81 -15.08 7.21
C ALA A 112 -11.44 -14.51 8.50
N SER A 113 -11.27 -13.21 8.72
CA SER A 113 -11.97 -12.52 9.79
C SER A 113 -13.41 -12.35 9.29
N GLY A 114 -14.35 -13.02 9.95
CA GLY A 114 -15.78 -13.01 9.59
C GLY A 114 -16.44 -11.66 9.71
#